data_AF-C1A9C4-F1
#
_entry.id   AF-C1A9C4-F1
#
_cell.length_a   1.000
_cell.length_b   1.000
_cell.length_c   1.000
_cell.angle_alpha   90.00
_cell.angle_beta   90.00
_cell.angle_gamma   90.00
#
_symmetry.space_group_name_H-M   'P 1'
#
loop_
_entity.id
_entity.type
_entity.pdbx_description
1 polymer ?
#
loop_
_entity_poly.entity_id
_entity_poly.type
_entity_poly.pdbx_seq_one_letter_code
_entity_poly.pdbx_strand_id
1 'polypeptide(L)'
;MMQRVVQVAMAAAMLGSAMVGSATRAEAQLPTVQQIYDKYATAVGGRDAWAKVAGRTEKGTADITFAGLSGSYLRYIGAPNRMRMTIDLGVVQIDQGYDGEKGWAQQGQGAQRMPADQEKSMADNMQTGSAFLDPSRFSKAEVQGKETFDGVEAYKVAITTKGGIEQVEFFDVATGLRIGTVATTPAGPQRVTYRDYKDFEGKKLSTKVVQNTAQGDVIINIASVTFGAPDAAVFRAPVDLK
;
A
#
# COMPACT_ATOMS: atom_id res chain seq x y z
N MET A 1 2.84 10.10 95.01
CA MET A 1 1.44 10.42 95.38
C MET A 1 0.82 11.07 94.15
N MET A 2 -0.21 10.59 93.46
CA MET A 2 -1.32 9.64 93.65
C MET A 2 -1.58 9.00 92.26
N GLN A 3 -1.68 7.66 92.14
CA GLN A 3 -2.91 6.86 91.92
C GLN A 3 -3.68 7.20 90.63
N ARG A 4 -4.18 6.30 89.75
CA ARG A 4 -4.50 4.84 89.72
C ARG A 4 -4.72 4.45 88.24
N VAL A 5 -4.26 3.30 87.73
CA VAL A 5 -4.98 2.01 87.48
C VAL A 5 -6.29 2.20 86.67
N VAL A 6 -6.49 1.57 85.49
CA VAL A 6 -7.18 0.26 85.23
C VAL A 6 -7.09 0.00 83.68
N GLN A 7 -6.40 -1.02 83.15
CA GLN A 7 -6.87 -2.38 82.72
C GLN A 7 -8.15 -2.35 81.85
N VAL A 8 -8.27 -2.83 80.59
CA VAL A 8 -8.32 -4.20 80.00
C VAL A 8 -8.70 -3.96 78.51
N ALA A 9 -8.16 -4.59 77.46
CA ALA A 9 -8.62 -5.86 76.90
C ALA A 9 -7.82 -6.20 75.61
N MET A 10 -7.56 -7.50 75.41
CA MET A 10 -6.97 -8.09 74.21
C MET A 10 -7.91 -8.04 72.98
N ALA A 11 -7.34 -7.96 71.77
CA ALA A 11 -7.78 -8.75 70.61
C ALA A 11 -6.70 -8.83 69.52
N ALA A 12 -6.66 -9.98 68.86
CA ALA A 12 -5.62 -10.56 68.02
C ALA A 12 -5.43 -9.96 66.60
N ALA A 13 -4.20 -10.11 66.12
CA ALA A 13 -3.75 -10.56 64.78
C ALA A 13 -4.40 -10.01 63.50
N MET A 14 -3.57 -9.57 62.55
CA MET A 14 -3.20 -10.34 61.34
C MET A 14 -2.17 -9.57 60.49
N LEU A 15 -1.09 -10.25 60.13
CA LEU A 15 -0.09 -9.80 59.13
C LEU A 15 -0.75 -9.84 57.74
N GLY A 16 -1.02 -8.67 57.17
CA GLY A 16 -1.48 -8.54 55.79
C GLY A 16 -0.29 -8.63 54.82
N SER A 17 -0.08 -9.80 54.21
CA SER A 17 0.81 -9.94 53.07
C SER A 17 0.17 -9.25 51.85
N ALA A 18 0.80 -8.18 51.36
CA ALA A 18 0.44 -7.55 50.10
C ALA A 18 0.85 -8.46 48.93
N MET A 19 -0.12 -9.13 48.31
CA MET A 19 0.09 -9.76 47.00
C MET A 19 0.23 -8.66 45.94
N VAL A 20 1.46 -8.44 45.49
CA VAL A 20 1.72 -7.71 44.25
C VAL A 20 1.26 -8.61 43.12
N GLY A 21 0.04 -8.39 42.63
CA GLY A 21 -0.45 -9.05 41.43
C GLY A 21 0.39 -8.62 40.24
N SER A 22 1.26 -9.51 39.77
CA SER A 22 1.89 -9.39 38.45
C SER A 22 0.80 -9.41 37.39
N ALA A 23 0.36 -8.24 36.96
CA ALA A 23 -0.46 -8.11 35.76
C ALA A 23 0.44 -8.48 34.58
N THR A 24 0.40 -9.74 34.18
CA THR A 24 0.94 -10.18 32.89
C THR A 24 0.18 -9.39 31.83
N ARG A 25 0.82 -8.35 31.28
CA ARG A 25 0.31 -7.63 30.12
C ARG A 25 0.23 -8.66 29.01
N ALA A 26 -0.97 -9.15 28.71
CA ALA A 26 -1.19 -9.98 27.54
C ALA A 26 -0.62 -9.22 26.35
N GLU A 27 0.43 -9.75 25.72
CA GLU A 27 0.84 -9.28 24.40
C GLU A 27 -0.39 -9.43 23.52
N ALA A 28 -0.95 -8.30 23.08
CA ALA A 28 -2.09 -8.32 22.19
C ALA A 28 -1.68 -9.12 20.96
N GLN A 29 -2.32 -10.27 20.76
CA GLN A 29 -2.04 -11.15 19.64
C GLN A 29 -2.16 -10.34 18.34
N LEU A 30 -1.14 -10.41 17.49
CA LEU A 30 -1.16 -9.72 16.20
C LEU A 30 -2.34 -10.23 15.36
N PRO A 31 -3.00 -9.36 14.57
CA PRO A 31 -4.04 -9.80 13.66
C PRO A 31 -3.45 -10.73 12.60
N THR A 32 -4.28 -11.59 12.04
CA THR A 32 -3.90 -12.38 10.87
C THR A 32 -3.78 -11.48 9.64
N VAL A 33 -3.04 -11.94 8.61
CA VAL A 33 -2.97 -11.25 7.31
C VAL A 33 -4.37 -11.03 6.73
N GLN A 34 -5.24 -12.04 6.85
CA GLN A 34 -6.62 -11.97 6.37
C GLN A 34 -7.39 -10.85 7.07
N GLN A 35 -7.27 -10.71 8.40
CA GLN A 35 -7.94 -9.65 9.17
C GLN A 35 -7.46 -8.25 8.75
N ILE A 36 -6.16 -8.07 8.48
CA ILE A 36 -5.63 -6.79 7.96
C ILE A 36 -6.23 -6.47 6.60
N TYR A 37 -6.24 -7.45 5.69
CA TYR A 37 -6.79 -7.28 4.34
C TYR A 37 -8.31 -7.08 4.33
N ASP A 38 -9.06 -7.69 5.24
CA ASP A 38 -10.49 -7.46 5.44
C ASP A 38 -10.78 -6.05 5.95
N LYS A 39 -9.96 -5.56 6.89
CA LYS A 39 -10.04 -4.18 7.37
C LYS A 39 -9.73 -3.20 6.23
N TYR A 40 -8.69 -3.47 5.45
CA TYR A 40 -8.34 -2.65 4.29
C TYR A 40 -9.46 -2.65 3.24
N ALA A 41 -10.00 -3.82 2.90
CA ALA A 41 -11.12 -3.93 1.96
C ALA A 41 -12.31 -3.08 2.41
N THR A 42 -12.66 -3.12 3.69
CA THR A 42 -13.71 -2.29 4.28
C THR A 42 -13.38 -0.80 4.15
N ALA A 43 -12.14 -0.40 4.49
CA ALA A 43 -11.69 0.99 4.44
C ALA A 43 -11.72 1.60 3.03
N VAL A 44 -11.59 0.79 1.97
CA VAL A 44 -11.61 1.25 0.57
C VAL A 44 -12.95 1.05 -0.16
N GLY A 45 -14.03 0.71 0.54
CA GLY A 45 -15.38 0.62 -0.02
C GLY A 45 -15.95 -0.81 -0.14
N GLY A 46 -15.21 -1.83 0.29
CA GLY A 46 -15.64 -3.23 0.31
C GLY A 46 -15.36 -3.98 -0.99
N ARG A 47 -15.21 -5.30 -0.90
CA ARG A 47 -14.84 -6.15 -2.06
C ARG A 47 -15.86 -6.09 -3.20
N ASP A 48 -17.15 -6.02 -2.89
CA ASP A 48 -18.23 -5.99 -3.87
C ASP A 48 -18.21 -4.72 -4.75
N ALA A 49 -17.85 -3.57 -4.16
CA ALA A 49 -17.71 -2.31 -4.90
C ALA A 49 -16.59 -2.41 -5.94
N TRP A 50 -15.52 -3.15 -5.62
CA TRP A 50 -14.37 -3.37 -6.50
C TRP A 50 -14.55 -4.53 -7.47
N ALA A 51 -15.36 -5.55 -7.15
CA ALA A 51 -15.56 -6.73 -7.98
C ALA A 51 -16.08 -6.41 -9.39
N LYS A 52 -16.84 -5.31 -9.55
CA LYS A 52 -17.41 -4.86 -10.83
C LYS A 52 -16.49 -3.93 -11.63
N VAL A 53 -15.32 -3.56 -11.09
CA VAL A 53 -14.41 -2.63 -11.74
C VAL A 53 -13.63 -3.35 -12.84
N ALA A 54 -14.06 -3.17 -14.08
CA ALA A 54 -13.37 -3.67 -15.28
C ALA A 54 -12.19 -2.78 -15.71
N GLY A 55 -12.06 -1.58 -15.14
CA GLY A 55 -11.01 -0.63 -15.46
C GLY A 55 -11.27 0.74 -14.83
N ARG A 56 -10.29 1.63 -14.96
CA ARG A 56 -10.42 3.04 -14.60
C ARG A 56 -9.41 3.92 -15.32
N THR A 57 -9.73 5.21 -15.36
CA THR A 57 -8.84 6.27 -15.82
C THR A 57 -8.52 7.18 -14.64
N GLU A 58 -7.24 7.44 -14.40
CA GLU A 58 -6.73 8.36 -13.38
C GLU A 58 -6.07 9.55 -14.10
N LYS A 59 -6.41 10.77 -13.69
CA LYS A 59 -5.80 12.01 -14.23
C LYS A 59 -5.28 12.86 -13.09
N GLY A 60 -4.19 13.57 -13.34
CA GLY A 60 -3.60 14.47 -12.35
C GLY A 60 -2.26 15.05 -12.79
N THR A 61 -1.34 15.17 -11.84
CA THR A 61 0.02 15.68 -12.09
C THR A 61 1.10 14.73 -11.57
N ALA A 62 2.30 14.88 -12.11
CA ALA A 62 3.51 14.24 -11.61
C ALA A 62 4.59 15.30 -11.36
N ASP A 63 5.33 15.15 -10.25
CA ASP A 63 6.47 15.97 -9.87
C ASP A 63 7.72 15.09 -9.73
N ILE A 64 8.74 15.36 -10.55
CA ILE A 64 10.06 14.71 -10.47
C ILE A 64 11.01 15.65 -9.74
N THR A 65 11.09 15.48 -8.42
CA THR A 65 11.71 16.45 -7.50
C THR A 65 13.19 16.69 -7.80
N PHE A 66 13.93 15.64 -8.14
CA PHE A 66 15.37 15.75 -8.42
C PHE A 66 15.70 16.48 -9.73
N ALA A 67 14.73 16.54 -10.66
CA ALA A 67 14.88 17.25 -11.92
C ALA A 67 14.21 18.64 -11.88
N GLY A 68 13.46 18.96 -10.82
CA GLY A 68 12.66 20.18 -10.75
C GLY A 68 11.57 20.25 -11.83
N LEU A 69 11.14 19.10 -12.37
CA LEU A 69 10.16 19.02 -13.44
C LEU A 69 8.80 18.61 -12.89
N SER A 70 7.74 19.21 -13.42
CA SER A 70 6.36 18.83 -13.13
C SER A 70 5.54 18.84 -14.41
N GLY A 71 4.45 18.09 -14.42
CA GLY A 71 3.66 17.92 -15.63
C GLY A 71 2.39 17.11 -15.44
N SER A 72 1.75 16.79 -16.55
CA SER A 72 0.49 16.05 -16.54
C SER A 72 0.73 14.56 -16.30
N TYR A 73 -0.22 13.94 -15.61
CA TYR A 73 -0.27 12.49 -15.36
C TYR A 73 -1.59 11.93 -15.87
N LEU A 74 -1.49 10.83 -16.61
CA LEU A 74 -2.63 10.07 -17.10
C LEU A 74 -2.33 8.58 -16.96
N ARG A 75 -3.26 7.85 -16.37
CA ARG A 75 -3.16 6.39 -16.29
C ARG A 75 -4.46 5.71 -16.62
N TYR A 76 -4.37 4.68 -17.45
CA TYR A 76 -5.43 3.75 -17.77
C TYR A 76 -5.11 2.41 -17.14
N ILE A 77 -6.14 1.76 -16.58
CA ILE A 77 -6.10 0.39 -16.08
C ILE A 77 -7.30 -0.33 -16.67
N GLY A 78 -7.12 -1.54 -17.19
CA GLY A 78 -8.19 -2.34 -17.77
C GLY A 78 -8.00 -3.84 -17.50
N ALA A 79 -9.11 -4.57 -17.42
CA ALA A 79 -9.11 -6.01 -17.27
C ALA A 79 -8.66 -6.74 -18.55
N PRO A 80 -8.11 -7.98 -18.45
CA PRO A 80 -7.71 -8.64 -17.21
C PRO A 80 -6.47 -7.98 -16.59
N ASN A 81 -5.45 -7.73 -17.41
CA ASN A 81 -4.21 -7.08 -17.01
C ASN A 81 -3.75 -6.14 -18.13
N ARG A 82 -4.31 -4.93 -18.21
CA ARG A 82 -3.85 -3.87 -19.11
C ARG A 82 -3.61 -2.57 -18.37
N MET A 83 -2.54 -1.87 -18.75
CA MET A 83 -2.30 -0.53 -18.23
C MET A 83 -1.51 0.32 -19.22
N ARG A 84 -1.72 1.63 -19.14
CA ARG A 84 -0.82 2.62 -19.75
C ARG A 84 -0.70 3.78 -18.79
N MET A 85 0.50 4.29 -18.63
CA MET A 85 0.80 5.46 -17.83
C MET A 85 1.61 6.42 -18.68
N THR A 86 1.14 7.65 -18.76
CA THR A 86 1.81 8.75 -19.46
C THR A 86 2.06 9.87 -18.46
N ILE A 87 3.30 10.34 -18.43
CA ILE A 87 3.72 11.56 -17.75
C ILE A 87 4.32 12.48 -18.79
N ASP A 88 3.76 13.68 -18.92
CA ASP A 88 4.26 14.71 -19.83
C ASP A 88 4.74 15.92 -19.04
N LEU A 89 6.07 16.08 -18.98
CA LEU A 89 6.78 17.15 -18.28
C LEU A 89 7.14 18.32 -19.23
N GLY A 90 6.56 18.36 -20.43
CA GLY A 90 6.84 19.33 -21.48
C GLY A 90 8.13 19.05 -22.26
N VAL A 91 9.26 18.92 -21.56
CA VAL A 91 10.57 18.62 -22.17
C VAL A 91 10.85 17.12 -22.26
N VAL A 92 10.21 16.33 -21.40
CA VAL A 92 10.37 14.88 -21.30
C VAL A 92 8.98 14.27 -21.21
N GLN A 93 8.73 13.29 -22.07
CA GLN A 93 7.56 12.44 -22.01
C GLN A 93 7.98 11.03 -21.60
N ILE A 94 7.33 10.51 -20.57
CA ILE A 94 7.44 9.12 -20.12
C ILE A 94 6.14 8.46 -20.48
N ASP A 95 6.18 7.41 -21.29
CA ASP A 95 5.00 6.64 -21.65
C ASP A 95 5.33 5.17 -21.55
N GLN A 96 4.54 4.42 -20.79
CA GLN A 96 4.76 3.00 -20.61
C GLN A 96 3.45 2.27 -20.47
N GLY A 97 3.41 1.01 -20.87
CA GLY A 97 2.20 0.22 -20.82
C GLY A 97 2.45 -1.26 -20.88
N TYR A 98 1.37 -1.99 -20.65
CA TYR A 98 1.26 -3.41 -20.84
C TYR A 98 -0.10 -3.66 -21.51
N ASP A 99 -0.09 -4.26 -22.69
CA ASP A 99 -1.30 -4.45 -23.51
C ASP A 99 -2.05 -5.76 -23.21
N GLY A 100 -1.53 -6.56 -22.27
CA GLY A 100 -2.02 -7.89 -21.94
C GLY A 100 -1.10 -9.01 -22.45
N GLU A 101 -0.16 -8.68 -23.33
CA GLU A 101 0.81 -9.60 -23.90
C GLU A 101 2.24 -9.07 -23.74
N LYS A 102 2.48 -7.81 -24.11
CA LYS A 102 3.80 -7.17 -24.14
C LYS A 102 3.85 -5.93 -23.25
N GLY A 103 4.94 -5.83 -22.50
CA GLY A 103 5.31 -4.64 -21.73
C GLY A 103 6.17 -3.72 -22.59
N TRP A 104 5.93 -2.42 -22.52
CA TRP A 104 6.65 -1.44 -23.31
C TRP A 104 6.86 -0.14 -22.54
N ALA A 105 7.96 0.54 -22.86
CA ALA A 105 8.30 1.83 -22.33
C ALA A 105 8.90 2.72 -23.41
N GLN A 106 8.62 4.01 -23.33
CA GLN A 106 9.13 5.07 -24.16
C GLN A 106 9.65 6.17 -23.25
N GLN A 107 10.95 6.44 -23.35
CA GLN A 107 11.61 7.60 -22.76
C GLN A 107 12.49 8.21 -23.85
N GLY A 108 12.07 9.34 -24.43
CA GLY A 108 12.82 9.98 -25.52
C GLY A 108 12.70 9.24 -26.86
N GLN A 109 13.75 8.51 -27.28
CA GLN A 109 14.01 8.04 -28.67
C GLN A 109 13.07 6.95 -29.23
N GLY A 110 11.83 6.85 -28.72
CA GLY A 110 10.80 5.93 -29.18
C GLY A 110 10.50 4.79 -28.20
N ALA A 111 9.39 4.10 -28.44
CA ALA A 111 8.97 2.99 -27.59
C ALA A 111 9.78 1.72 -27.85
N GLN A 112 10.12 1.02 -26.78
CA GLN A 112 10.84 -0.24 -26.78
C GLN A 112 10.09 -1.26 -25.92
N ARG A 113 10.22 -2.54 -26.28
CA ARG A 113 9.71 -3.62 -25.45
C ARG A 113 10.54 -3.72 -24.17
N MET A 114 9.86 -3.93 -23.06
CA MET A 114 10.52 -4.18 -21.77
C MET A 114 11.26 -5.53 -21.78
N PRO A 115 12.35 -5.67 -21.00
CA PRO A 115 12.93 -6.96 -20.68
C PRO A 115 11.88 -7.95 -20.14
N ALA A 116 12.04 -9.24 -20.44
CA ALA A 116 11.03 -10.27 -20.13
C ALA A 116 10.74 -10.42 -18.62
N ASP A 117 11.75 -10.23 -17.78
CA ASP A 117 11.63 -10.20 -16.32
C ASP A 117 10.82 -8.99 -15.83
N GLN A 118 11.03 -7.82 -16.43
CA GLN A 118 10.25 -6.61 -16.14
C GLN A 118 8.81 -6.74 -16.63
N GLU A 119 8.60 -7.27 -17.83
CA GLU A 119 7.28 -7.55 -18.41
C GLU A 119 6.50 -8.52 -17.52
N LYS A 120 7.15 -9.62 -17.09
CA LYS A 120 6.56 -10.59 -16.16
C LYS A 120 6.21 -9.96 -14.81
N SER A 121 7.14 -9.18 -14.23
CA SER A 121 6.90 -8.48 -12.97
C SER A 121 5.72 -7.52 -13.07
N MET A 122 5.64 -6.77 -14.17
CA MET A 122 4.52 -5.84 -14.44
C MET A 122 3.20 -6.59 -14.54
N ALA A 123 3.15 -7.68 -15.31
CA ALA A 123 1.96 -8.52 -15.46
C ALA A 123 1.52 -9.16 -14.13
N ASP A 124 2.45 -9.69 -13.33
CA ASP A 124 2.15 -10.38 -12.06
C ASP A 124 1.67 -9.39 -10.97
N ASN A 125 2.09 -8.12 -11.03
CA ASN A 125 1.70 -7.08 -10.07
C ASN A 125 0.43 -6.34 -10.46
N MET A 126 -0.08 -6.55 -11.68
CA MET A 126 -1.34 -5.97 -12.12
C MET A 126 -2.52 -6.63 -11.44
N GLN A 127 -3.39 -5.78 -10.91
CA GLN A 127 -4.61 -6.22 -10.25
C GLN A 127 -5.74 -5.32 -10.75
N THR A 128 -6.71 -5.94 -11.40
CA THR A 128 -7.98 -5.28 -11.78
C THR A 128 -9.09 -5.77 -10.85
N GLY A 129 -10.12 -4.95 -10.66
CA GLY A 129 -11.23 -5.30 -9.79
C GLY A 129 -10.82 -5.41 -8.32
N SER A 130 -11.36 -6.41 -7.62
CA SER A 130 -11.12 -6.65 -6.19
C SER A 130 -9.87 -7.48 -5.90
N ALA A 131 -9.11 -7.91 -6.90
CA ALA A 131 -7.99 -8.84 -6.71
C ALA A 131 -6.87 -8.28 -5.80
N PHE A 132 -6.70 -6.96 -5.74
CA PHE A 132 -5.74 -6.31 -4.82
C PHE A 132 -6.14 -6.40 -3.33
N LEU A 133 -7.37 -6.85 -3.03
CA LEU A 133 -7.93 -7.02 -1.68
C LEU A 133 -7.86 -8.46 -1.16
N ASP A 134 -7.31 -9.38 -1.95
CA ASP A 134 -7.15 -10.78 -1.59
C ASP A 134 -5.67 -11.11 -1.34
N PRO A 135 -5.28 -11.45 -0.10
CA PRO A 135 -3.91 -11.84 0.20
C PRO A 135 -3.50 -13.21 -0.40
N SER A 136 -4.45 -14.01 -0.91
CA SER A 136 -4.16 -15.28 -1.64
C SER A 136 -3.40 -15.08 -2.96
N ARG A 137 -3.30 -13.82 -3.41
CA ARG A 137 -2.44 -13.42 -4.54
C ARG A 137 -0.96 -13.63 -4.26
N PHE A 138 -0.57 -13.75 -3.00
CA PHE A 138 0.82 -13.99 -2.59
C PHE A 138 1.12 -15.48 -2.40
N SER A 139 2.38 -15.86 -2.56
CA SER A 139 2.87 -17.20 -2.20
C SER A 139 3.16 -17.31 -0.70
N LYS A 140 3.54 -16.19 -0.07
CA LYS A 140 3.74 -16.07 1.37
C LYS A 140 3.29 -14.70 1.85
N ALA A 141 2.66 -14.63 3.02
CA ALA A 141 2.35 -13.37 3.70
C ALA A 141 2.37 -13.58 5.22
N GLU A 142 2.96 -12.63 5.95
CA GLU A 142 3.16 -12.71 7.40
C GLU A 142 3.09 -11.33 8.04
N VAL A 143 2.38 -11.22 9.17
CA VAL A 143 2.34 -10.00 9.97
C VAL A 143 3.52 -10.00 10.93
N GLN A 144 4.49 -9.13 10.69
CA GLN A 144 5.73 -9.04 11.47
C GLN A 144 5.61 -8.19 12.74
N GLY A 145 4.48 -7.50 12.91
CA GLY A 145 4.23 -6.65 14.07
C GLY A 145 3.69 -5.28 13.68
N LYS A 146 3.86 -4.34 14.61
CA LYS A 146 3.60 -2.92 14.39
C LYS A 146 4.92 -2.16 14.28
N GLU A 147 4.95 -1.16 13.42
CA GLU A 147 6.08 -0.24 13.26
C GLU A 147 5.54 1.15 12.90
N THR A 148 6.27 2.21 13.23
CA THR A 148 5.95 3.55 12.75
C THR A 148 6.40 3.69 11.30
N PHE A 149 5.45 3.87 10.38
CA PHE A 149 5.72 4.16 8.98
C PHE A 149 5.24 5.58 8.65
N ASP A 150 6.15 6.45 8.22
CA ASP A 150 5.84 7.84 7.85
C ASP A 150 5.10 8.61 8.96
N GLY A 151 5.46 8.36 10.22
CA GLY A 151 4.84 8.97 11.41
C GLY A 151 3.52 8.34 11.85
N VAL A 152 3.05 7.27 11.20
CA VAL A 152 1.79 6.56 11.52
C VAL A 152 2.09 5.18 12.09
N GLU A 153 1.42 4.78 13.17
CA GLU A 153 1.50 3.40 13.67
C GLU A 153 0.83 2.46 12.65
N ALA A 154 1.60 1.52 12.09
CA ALA A 154 1.15 0.63 11.03
C ALA A 154 1.49 -0.83 11.32
N TYR A 155 0.62 -1.74 10.88
CA TYR A 155 0.97 -3.15 10.75
C TYR A 155 1.95 -3.34 9.59
N LYS A 156 3.03 -4.06 9.86
CA LYS A 156 4.05 -4.45 8.89
C LYS A 156 3.75 -5.86 8.38
N VAL A 157 3.44 -5.98 7.10
CA VAL A 157 3.10 -7.27 6.46
C VAL A 157 4.17 -7.60 5.44
N ALA A 158 5.01 -8.58 5.74
CA ALA A 158 5.98 -9.10 4.79
C ALA A 158 5.30 -10.08 3.84
N ILE A 159 5.48 -9.91 2.53
CA ILE A 159 4.86 -10.75 1.52
C ILE A 159 5.88 -11.16 0.45
N THR A 160 5.62 -12.32 -0.16
CA THR A 160 6.31 -12.81 -1.34
C THR A 160 5.27 -13.03 -2.44
N THR A 161 5.46 -12.40 -3.58
CA THR A 161 4.58 -12.60 -4.75
C THR A 161 4.74 -14.02 -5.31
N LYS A 162 3.79 -14.48 -6.12
CA LYS A 162 3.93 -15.75 -6.84
C LYS A 162 5.10 -15.75 -7.84
N GLY A 163 5.54 -14.57 -8.27
CA GLY A 163 6.75 -14.36 -9.07
C GLY A 163 8.05 -14.30 -8.27
N GLY A 164 8.03 -14.52 -6.94
CA GLY A 164 9.23 -14.55 -6.08
C GLY A 164 9.72 -13.18 -5.59
N ILE A 165 9.02 -12.10 -5.93
CA ILE A 165 9.37 -10.75 -5.46
C ILE A 165 8.98 -10.60 -3.99
N GLU A 166 9.94 -10.24 -3.14
CA GLU A 166 9.72 -9.90 -1.74
C GLU A 166 9.42 -8.40 -1.57
N GLN A 167 8.39 -8.10 -0.78
CA GLN A 167 8.04 -6.73 -0.41
C GLN A 167 7.39 -6.69 0.97
N VAL A 168 7.38 -5.51 1.57
CA VAL A 168 6.65 -5.24 2.81
C VAL A 168 5.53 -4.25 2.49
N GLU A 169 4.32 -4.56 2.93
CA GLU A 169 3.18 -3.65 2.90
C GLU A 169 2.90 -3.11 4.31
N PHE A 170 2.55 -1.81 4.39
CA PHE A 170 2.26 -1.12 5.64
C PHE A 170 0.80 -0.68 5.67
N PHE A 171 0.07 -1.08 6.71
CA PHE A 171 -1.34 -0.74 6.90
C PHE A 171 -1.55 0.03 8.19
N ASP A 172 -2.12 1.23 8.10
CA ASP A 172 -2.44 2.07 9.25
C ASP A 172 -3.33 1.30 10.26
N VAL A 173 -2.89 1.23 11.52
CA VAL A 173 -3.61 0.52 12.58
C VAL A 173 -4.97 1.13 12.84
N ALA A 174 -5.10 2.46 12.79
CA ALA A 174 -6.34 3.17 13.05
C ALA A 174 -7.33 2.97 11.89
N THR A 175 -6.94 3.36 10.68
CA THR A 175 -7.85 3.43 9.52
C THR A 175 -7.96 2.13 8.73
N GLY A 176 -6.95 1.26 8.79
CA GLY A 176 -6.84 0.08 7.95
C GLY A 176 -6.37 0.36 6.52
N LEU A 177 -6.10 1.61 6.16
CA LEU A 177 -5.62 1.97 4.83
C LEU A 177 -4.18 1.49 4.64
N ARG A 178 -3.86 0.98 3.45
CA ARG A 178 -2.46 0.74 3.06
C ARG A 178 -1.77 2.08 2.86
N ILE A 179 -0.77 2.38 3.67
CA ILE A 179 -0.06 3.67 3.66
C ILE A 179 1.32 3.59 3.01
N GLY A 180 1.83 2.38 2.75
CA GLY A 180 3.03 2.24 1.96
C GLY A 180 3.41 0.82 1.59
N THR A 181 4.41 0.73 0.71
CA THR A 181 5.13 -0.49 0.39
C THR A 181 6.63 -0.23 0.34
N VAL A 182 7.42 -1.25 0.66
CA VAL A 182 8.88 -1.26 0.45
C VAL A 182 9.23 -2.55 -0.27
N ALA A 183 9.70 -2.44 -1.51
CA ALA A 183 10.16 -3.57 -2.30
C ALA A 183 11.70 -3.61 -2.34
N THR A 184 12.28 -4.80 -2.24
CA THR A 184 13.72 -4.98 -2.44
C THR A 184 13.98 -5.14 -3.93
N THR A 185 14.81 -4.26 -4.51
CA THR A 185 15.20 -4.33 -5.93
C THR A 185 16.72 -4.41 -6.07
N PRO A 186 17.26 -4.83 -7.22
CA PRO A 186 18.71 -4.77 -7.47
C PRO A 186 19.32 -3.38 -7.31
N ALA A 187 18.54 -2.32 -7.51
CA ALA A 187 18.95 -0.93 -7.36
C ALA A 187 18.86 -0.42 -5.90
N GLY A 188 18.37 -1.24 -4.97
CA GLY A 188 18.13 -0.88 -3.57
C GLY A 188 16.65 -0.94 -3.17
N PRO A 189 16.33 -0.62 -1.91
CA PRO A 189 14.95 -0.60 -1.42
C PRO A 189 14.17 0.51 -2.10
N GLN A 190 13.05 0.16 -2.73
CA GLN A 190 12.13 1.10 -3.35
C GLN A 190 10.92 1.30 -2.43
N ARG A 191 10.78 2.49 -1.87
CA ARG A 191 9.65 2.87 -1.00
C ARG A 191 8.58 3.59 -1.81
N VAL A 192 7.32 3.22 -1.60
CA VAL A 192 6.14 3.94 -2.07
C VAL A 192 5.26 4.29 -0.88
N THR A 193 4.84 5.54 -0.77
CA THR A 193 3.92 6.03 0.26
C THR A 193 2.60 6.44 -0.37
N TYR A 194 1.49 6.07 0.26
CA TYR A 194 0.12 6.38 -0.17
C TYR A 194 -0.52 7.34 0.84
N ARG A 195 -0.97 8.50 0.37
CA ARG A 195 -1.57 9.56 1.20
C ARG A 195 -2.84 10.12 0.55
N ASP A 196 -3.57 10.91 1.32
CA ASP A 196 -4.71 11.69 0.87
C ASP A 196 -5.79 10.83 0.20
N TYR A 197 -6.22 9.76 0.88
CA TYR A 197 -7.27 8.87 0.37
C TYR A 197 -8.60 9.62 0.19
N LYS A 198 -9.17 9.55 -1.02
CA LYS A 198 -10.48 10.16 -1.36
C LYS A 198 -11.44 9.12 -1.94
N ASP A 199 -12.72 9.39 -1.76
CA ASP A 199 -13.79 8.57 -2.34
C ASP A 199 -14.06 8.96 -3.79
N PHE A 200 -14.18 7.95 -4.65
CA PHE A 200 -14.62 8.08 -6.04
C PHE A 200 -15.68 7.00 -6.28
N GLU A 201 -16.95 7.41 -6.39
CA GLU A 201 -18.07 6.48 -6.61
C GLU A 201 -18.12 5.33 -5.58
N GLY A 202 -17.94 5.63 -4.29
CA GLY A 202 -17.97 4.65 -3.20
C GLY A 202 -16.72 3.78 -3.08
N LYS A 203 -15.64 4.12 -3.81
CA LYS A 203 -14.35 3.42 -3.82
C LYS A 203 -13.25 4.38 -3.41
N LYS A 204 -12.48 4.03 -2.38
CA LYS A 204 -11.43 4.91 -1.86
C LYS A 204 -10.09 4.63 -2.54
N LEU A 205 -9.43 5.69 -3.02
CA LEU A 205 -8.10 5.63 -3.63
C LEU A 205 -7.18 6.70 -3.04
N SER A 206 -5.90 6.38 -2.88
CA SER A 206 -4.85 7.33 -2.52
C SER A 206 -4.75 8.40 -3.61
N THR A 207 -4.85 9.69 -3.26
CA THR A 207 -4.70 10.78 -4.25
C THR A 207 -3.31 11.37 -4.28
N LYS A 208 -2.43 10.98 -3.36
CA LYS A 208 -1.01 11.33 -3.41
C LYS A 208 -0.16 10.08 -3.25
N VAL A 209 0.70 9.81 -4.23
CA VAL A 209 1.62 8.67 -4.24
C VAL A 209 3.03 9.21 -4.32
N VAL A 210 3.88 8.87 -3.36
CA VAL A 210 5.29 9.28 -3.33
C VAL A 210 6.15 8.05 -3.53
N GLN A 211 6.84 7.97 -4.66
CA GLN A 211 7.82 6.93 -4.93
C GLN A 211 9.21 7.50 -4.69
N ASN A 212 9.91 6.96 -3.70
CA ASN A 212 11.28 7.34 -3.43
C ASN A 212 12.22 6.57 -4.37
N THR A 213 13.15 7.30 -4.98
CA THR A 213 14.23 6.73 -5.80
C THR A 213 15.57 7.18 -5.24
N ALA A 214 16.66 6.57 -5.71
CA ALA A 214 18.00 6.97 -5.31
C ALA A 214 18.35 8.42 -5.72
N GLN A 215 17.69 8.95 -6.75
CA GLN A 215 17.92 10.31 -7.27
C GLN A 215 17.05 11.35 -6.54
N GLY A 216 15.86 10.95 -6.08
CA GLY A 216 14.88 11.79 -5.40
C GLY A 216 13.46 11.25 -5.59
N ASP A 217 12.46 11.97 -5.11
CA ASP A 217 11.08 11.51 -5.16
C ASP A 217 10.42 11.77 -6.52
N VAL A 218 9.59 10.83 -6.95
CA VAL A 218 8.54 11.02 -7.95
C VAL A 218 7.20 11.07 -7.22
N ILE A 219 6.50 12.19 -7.31
CA ILE A 219 5.22 12.41 -6.64
C ILE A 219 4.11 12.42 -7.68
N ILE A 220 3.09 11.58 -7.52
CA ILE A 220 1.88 11.59 -8.34
C ILE A 220 0.74 12.15 -7.51
N ASN A 221 0.08 13.19 -8.02
CA ASN A 221 -1.14 13.74 -7.44
C ASN A 221 -2.32 13.42 -8.36
N ILE A 222 -3.27 12.60 -7.90
CA ILE A 222 -4.45 12.19 -8.66
C ILE A 222 -5.58 13.18 -8.37
N ALA A 223 -6.03 13.89 -9.40
CA ALA A 223 -7.12 14.86 -9.32
C ALA A 223 -8.49 14.22 -9.57
N SER A 224 -8.58 13.26 -10.49
CA SER A 224 -9.84 12.61 -10.85
C SER A 224 -9.66 11.13 -11.18
N VAL A 225 -10.68 10.35 -10.85
CA VAL A 225 -10.80 8.93 -11.24
C VAL A 225 -12.16 8.72 -11.88
N THR A 226 -12.18 8.00 -13.00
CA THR A 226 -13.42 7.56 -13.66
C THR A 226 -13.37 6.05 -13.83
N PHE A 227 -14.39 5.34 -13.37
CA PHE A 227 -14.47 3.89 -13.51
C PHE A 227 -15.15 3.49 -14.83
N GLY A 228 -14.65 2.41 -15.42
CA GLY A 228 -15.08 1.94 -16.74
C GLY A 228 -13.91 1.32 -17.49
N ALA A 229 -14.19 0.37 -18.38
CA ALA A 229 -13.16 -0.24 -19.20
C ALA A 229 -12.66 0.76 -20.25
N PRO A 230 -11.38 1.14 -20.27
CA PRO A 230 -10.82 1.93 -21.36
C PRO A 230 -10.83 1.13 -22.66
N ASP A 231 -10.83 1.84 -23.80
CA ASP A 231 -10.66 1.21 -25.10
C ASP A 231 -9.34 0.41 -25.15
N ALA A 232 -9.40 -0.84 -25.62
CA ALA A 232 -8.23 -1.71 -25.69
C ALA A 232 -7.09 -1.11 -26.53
N ALA A 233 -7.40 -0.27 -27.53
CA ALA A 233 -6.42 0.40 -28.37
C ALA A 233 -5.52 1.36 -27.58
N VAL A 234 -5.98 1.89 -26.43
CA VAL A 234 -5.19 2.81 -25.59
C VAL A 234 -3.92 2.14 -25.06
N PHE A 235 -3.95 0.82 -24.82
CA PHE A 235 -2.84 0.08 -24.21
C PHE A 235 -1.75 -0.34 -25.19
N ARG A 236 -2.03 -0.29 -26.50
CA ARG A 236 -1.07 -0.67 -27.53
C ARG A 236 0.11 0.29 -27.51
N ALA A 237 1.30 -0.26 -27.76
CA ALA A 237 2.48 0.54 -27.99
C ALA A 237 2.25 1.50 -29.18
N PRO A 238 2.86 2.71 -29.16
CA PRO A 238 2.73 3.67 -30.25
C PRO A 238 3.40 3.22 -31.55
N VAL A 239 4.16 2.11 -31.52
CA VAL A 239 4.84 1.49 -32.66
C VAL A 239 4.75 -0.03 -32.55
N ASP A 240 4.93 -0.73 -33.67
CA ASP A 240 5.01 -2.19 -33.67
C ASP A 240 6.30 -2.68 -32.97
N LEU A 241 6.13 -3.42 -31.88
CA LEU A 241 7.23 -4.01 -31.12
C LEU A 241 7.50 -5.44 -31.61
N LYS A 242 8.65 -5.64 -32.25
CA LYS A 242 9.14 -6.97 -32.65
C LYS A 242 9.44 -7.84 -31.42
#